data_AF-A0A917ML00-F1
#
_entry.id   AF-A0A917ML00-F1
#
_cell.length_a   1.000
_cell.length_b   1.000
_cell.length_c   1.000
_cell.angle_alpha   90.00
_cell.angle_beta   90.00
_cell.angle_gamma   90.00
#
_symmetry.space_group_name_H-M   'P 1'
#
loop_
_entity.id
_entity.type
_entity.pdbx_description
1 polymer ?
#
loop_
_entity_poly.entity_id
_entity_poly.type
_entity_poly.pdbx_seq_one_letter_code
_entity_poly.pdbx_strand_id
1 'polypeptide(L)'
;MTSSTSWTPAPRAGLVPLYPYGFGTILGRSFAALRGNPKVLLGFAMVVQVIGSIATLLLVGLVAFLTFSRLDTVPPRTREFDEILAGSTFATGAAALVAALCLGAIGVIVQGVVVGEVAHATVGERASLRLIWARVRPVFWRLVGYFLLTLLATTVVLAILVAPIVVAVASGGQTWVPTLSLLLTIPGAIVLGLWLATKLYVVPSAIVLEHATLRGGIVRSWTLTRGRFWSTFGVLVLINMIMSVAAFVISTPLSWATQLFVGIVMPFGSGDAGDAGEWIVAALLALLTQVLTLLVQAIGVVVQATSAVLVYIDARMRREGLDVRLQRYVERRELGESPADPWSYDPSDVAPPRPEQTYAPAYGAPPYGPPAYGPPAYGPAPGAAHSAPGAPSYGSPGPQGHPPFVPPAAPPGYGAPPQPAAPGQPPYAPPPLPYAPPHAEPARHAPPSPPSPGQPAAWQPTGQHPTGQQRPDGGDAPPDAGGS
;
A
#
# COMPACT_ATOMS: atom_id res chain seq x y z
N MET A 1 39.63 31.07 13.59
CA MET A 1 38.30 30.45 13.71
C MET A 1 38.28 29.24 12.79
N THR A 2 38.56 28.06 13.32
CA THR A 2 38.59 26.81 12.54
C THR A 2 37.16 26.28 12.45
N SER A 3 36.51 26.44 11.29
CA SER A 3 35.24 25.78 11.01
C SER A 3 35.48 24.27 10.97
N SER A 4 35.22 23.58 12.07
CA SER A 4 35.12 22.13 12.07
C SER A 4 33.92 21.77 11.19
N THR A 5 34.19 21.32 9.97
CA THR A 5 33.20 20.68 9.11
C THR A 5 32.72 19.42 9.83
N SER A 6 31.67 19.56 10.63
CA SER A 6 31.00 18.44 11.26
C SER A 6 30.41 17.61 10.14
N TRP A 7 31.02 16.47 9.85
CA TRP A 7 30.47 15.49 8.93
C TRP A 7 29.16 14.99 9.52
N THR A 8 28.04 15.37 8.92
CA THR A 8 26.73 14.82 9.25
C THR A 8 26.52 13.56 8.41
N PRO A 9 26.21 12.40 9.02
CA PRO A 9 25.92 11.18 8.28
C PRO A 9 24.82 11.43 7.25
N ALA A 10 24.93 10.80 6.08
CA ALA A 10 23.93 10.92 5.04
C ALA A 10 22.55 10.48 5.56
N PRO A 11 21.47 11.21 5.19
CA PRO A 11 20.11 10.86 5.54
C PRO A 11 19.80 9.39 5.28
N ARG A 12 19.09 8.74 6.21
CA ARG A 12 18.63 7.36 5.97
C ARG A 12 17.74 7.35 4.74
N ALA A 13 18.15 6.60 3.72
CA ALA A 13 17.38 6.47 2.49
C ALA A 13 15.97 5.93 2.81
N GLY A 14 14.95 6.72 2.48
CA GLY A 14 13.56 6.30 2.56
C GLY A 14 13.24 5.13 1.63
N LEU A 15 12.06 4.53 1.83
CA LEU A 15 11.52 3.47 0.98
C LEU A 15 11.48 3.88 -0.49
N VAL A 16 11.32 5.16 -0.78
CA VAL A 16 11.21 5.70 -2.13
C VAL A 16 12.05 6.97 -2.25
N PRO A 17 12.51 7.29 -3.48
CA PRO A 17 13.13 8.58 -3.72
C PRO A 17 12.15 9.74 -3.42
N LEU A 18 12.69 10.93 -3.17
CA LEU A 18 11.91 12.16 -2.99
C LEU A 18 11.89 12.98 -4.29
N TYR A 19 11.53 12.33 -5.39
CA TYR A 19 11.30 12.97 -6.70
C TYR A 19 10.19 12.21 -7.43
N PRO A 20 9.51 12.83 -8.42
CA PRO A 20 8.41 12.19 -9.15
C PRO A 20 8.77 10.82 -9.75
N TYR A 21 7.92 9.83 -9.54
CA TYR A 21 8.20 8.44 -9.88
C TYR A 21 7.96 8.12 -11.35
N GLY A 22 8.79 7.21 -11.88
CA GLY A 22 8.48 6.47 -13.09
C GLY A 22 7.62 5.24 -12.80
N PHE A 23 7.00 4.68 -13.84
CA PHE A 23 6.15 3.49 -13.74
C PHE A 23 6.86 2.30 -13.08
N GLY A 24 8.08 1.98 -13.53
CA GLY A 24 8.88 0.89 -12.97
C GLY A 24 9.27 1.11 -11.50
N THR A 25 9.48 2.37 -11.09
CA THR A 25 9.77 2.70 -9.69
C THR A 25 8.56 2.40 -8.80
N ILE A 26 7.34 2.78 -9.22
CA ILE A 26 6.12 2.48 -8.45
C ILE A 26 5.97 0.98 -8.26
N LEU A 27 6.11 0.19 -9.33
CA LEU A 27 5.99 -1.27 -9.24
C LEU A 27 7.08 -1.89 -8.36
N GLY A 28 8.35 -1.59 -8.65
CA GLY A 28 9.48 -2.16 -7.92
C GLY A 28 9.43 -1.81 -6.42
N ARG A 29 9.08 -0.57 -6.09
CA ARG A 29 8.99 -0.11 -4.69
C ARG A 29 7.76 -0.66 -3.97
N SER A 30 6.68 -0.98 -4.68
CA SER A 30 5.50 -1.63 -4.10
C SER A 30 5.83 -3.03 -3.55
N PHE A 31 6.67 -3.79 -4.26
CA PHE A 31 7.18 -5.08 -3.75
C PHE A 31 8.32 -4.90 -2.75
N ALA A 32 9.20 -3.91 -2.94
CA ALA A 32 10.30 -3.66 -2.00
C ALA A 32 9.80 -3.28 -0.59
N ALA A 33 8.62 -2.65 -0.50
CA ALA A 33 7.98 -2.31 0.77
C ALA A 33 7.77 -3.51 1.70
N LEU A 34 7.52 -4.70 1.14
CA LEU A 34 7.35 -5.95 1.90
C LEU A 34 8.57 -6.28 2.77
N ARG A 35 9.78 -5.87 2.34
CA ARG A 35 11.03 -6.13 3.07
C ARG A 35 11.38 -5.02 4.08
N GLY A 36 10.72 -3.86 4.02
CA GLY A 36 11.00 -2.73 4.91
C GLY A 36 10.56 -2.99 6.35
N ASN A 37 9.29 -3.33 6.53
CA ASN A 37 8.68 -3.63 7.83
C ASN A 37 7.68 -4.80 7.72
N PRO A 38 8.17 -6.04 7.50
CA PRO A 38 7.31 -7.19 7.23
C PRO A 38 6.38 -7.53 8.39
N LYS A 39 6.75 -7.23 9.64
CA LYS A 39 5.91 -7.49 10.81
C LYS A 39 4.62 -6.67 10.79
N VAL A 40 4.73 -5.38 10.46
CA VAL A 40 3.59 -4.47 10.41
C VAL A 40 2.79 -4.63 9.12
N LEU A 41 3.45 -4.85 7.99
CA LEU A 41 2.77 -4.98 6.70
C LEU A 41 2.18 -6.37 6.51
N LEU A 42 3.02 -7.41 6.48
CA LEU A 42 2.61 -8.77 6.19
C LEU A 42 2.05 -9.46 7.43
N GLY A 43 2.72 -9.35 8.58
CA GLY A 43 2.30 -10.01 9.81
C GLY A 43 0.90 -9.57 10.27
N PHE A 44 0.64 -8.25 10.27
CA PHE A 44 -0.68 -7.73 10.57
C PHE A 44 -1.73 -8.18 9.55
N ALA A 45 -1.47 -8.01 8.25
CA ALA A 45 -2.40 -8.42 7.20
C ALA A 45 -2.76 -9.90 7.30
N MET A 46 -1.77 -10.76 7.54
CA MET A 46 -1.95 -12.19 7.71
C MET A 46 -2.81 -12.55 8.90
N VAL A 47 -2.46 -12.05 10.09
CA VAL A 47 -3.21 -12.36 11.31
C VAL A 47 -4.67 -11.95 11.14
N VAL A 48 -4.89 -10.75 10.63
CA VAL A 48 -6.21 -10.19 10.38
C VAL A 48 -6.99 -11.02 9.34
N GLN A 49 -6.35 -11.43 8.25
CA GLN A 49 -6.96 -12.23 7.20
C GLN A 49 -7.25 -13.67 7.63
N VAL A 50 -6.37 -14.29 8.41
CA VAL A 50 -6.58 -15.62 8.98
C VAL A 50 -7.73 -15.60 9.98
N ILE A 51 -7.76 -14.63 10.90
CA ILE A 51 -8.88 -14.48 11.85
C ILE A 51 -10.19 -14.26 11.09
N GLY A 52 -10.19 -13.36 10.11
CA GLY A 52 -11.37 -13.10 9.29
C GLY A 52 -11.82 -14.32 8.48
N SER A 53 -10.89 -15.12 7.98
CA SER A 53 -11.20 -16.35 7.23
C SER A 53 -11.75 -17.45 8.12
N ILE A 54 -11.20 -17.62 9.33
CA ILE A 54 -11.73 -18.56 10.33
C ILE A 54 -13.13 -18.12 10.75
N ALA A 55 -13.33 -16.83 11.05
CA ALA A 55 -14.65 -16.30 11.40
C ALA A 55 -15.67 -16.51 10.26
N THR A 56 -15.25 -16.31 9.01
CA THR A 56 -16.07 -16.59 7.82
C THR A 56 -16.42 -18.08 7.72
N LEU A 57 -15.44 -18.96 7.87
CA LEU A 57 -15.63 -20.40 7.83
C LEU A 57 -16.59 -20.87 8.93
N LEU A 58 -16.41 -20.38 10.16
CA LEU A 58 -17.26 -20.73 11.30
C LEU A 58 -18.69 -20.21 11.10
N LEU A 59 -18.86 -18.96 10.67
CA LEU A 59 -20.19 -18.38 10.45
C LEU A 59 -20.94 -19.11 9.33
N VAL A 60 -20.32 -19.25 8.16
CA VAL A 60 -20.94 -19.89 7.00
C VAL A 60 -21.13 -21.39 7.25
N GLY A 61 -20.14 -22.05 7.84
CA GLY A 61 -20.20 -23.46 8.20
C GLY A 61 -21.27 -23.78 9.24
N LEU A 62 -21.43 -22.93 10.28
CA LEU A 62 -22.49 -23.08 11.27
C LEU A 62 -23.87 -22.91 10.65
N VAL A 63 -24.06 -21.85 9.84
CA VAL A 63 -25.35 -21.62 9.17
C VAL A 63 -25.67 -22.79 8.23
N ALA A 64 -24.71 -23.20 7.41
CA ALA A 64 -24.87 -24.35 6.52
C ALA A 64 -25.21 -25.62 7.32
N PHE A 65 -24.48 -25.91 8.39
CA PHE A 65 -24.77 -27.08 9.23
C PHE A 65 -26.19 -27.05 9.81
N LEU A 66 -26.61 -25.92 10.40
CA LEU A 66 -27.93 -25.79 11.02
C LEU A 66 -29.09 -25.84 10.02
N THR A 67 -28.86 -25.42 8.77
CA THR A 67 -29.91 -25.41 7.74
C THR A 67 -29.94 -26.73 6.97
N PHE A 68 -28.79 -27.22 6.50
CA PHE A 68 -28.71 -28.44 5.67
C PHE A 68 -28.94 -29.72 6.49
N SER A 69 -28.62 -29.77 7.78
CA SER A 69 -28.95 -30.94 8.63
C SER A 69 -30.45 -31.23 8.72
N ARG A 70 -31.32 -30.27 8.38
CA ARG A 70 -32.77 -30.49 8.31
C ARG A 70 -33.16 -31.38 7.14
N LEU A 71 -32.37 -31.40 6.06
CA LEU A 71 -32.65 -32.24 4.89
C LEU A 71 -32.57 -33.74 5.21
N ASP A 72 -31.77 -34.13 6.22
CA ASP A 72 -31.67 -35.53 6.66
C ASP A 72 -32.97 -36.05 7.29
N THR A 73 -33.89 -35.16 7.66
CA THR A 73 -35.18 -35.50 8.28
C THR A 73 -36.32 -35.62 7.27
N VAL A 74 -36.08 -35.29 5.99
CA VAL A 74 -37.13 -35.21 4.96
C VAL A 74 -36.78 -36.11 3.77
N PRO A 75 -37.73 -36.91 3.23
CA PRO A 75 -37.48 -37.76 2.07
C PRO A 75 -37.05 -36.95 0.83
N PRO A 76 -36.02 -37.41 0.08
CA PRO A 76 -35.59 -36.76 -1.15
C PRO A 76 -36.70 -36.67 -2.21
N ARG A 77 -36.67 -35.63 -3.06
CA ARG A 77 -37.64 -35.36 -4.15
C ARG A 77 -39.08 -35.07 -3.70
N THR A 78 -39.25 -34.63 -2.46
CA THR A 78 -40.52 -34.07 -1.98
C THR A 78 -40.53 -32.55 -2.13
N ARG A 79 -41.71 -31.94 -2.22
CA ARG A 79 -41.84 -30.47 -2.27
C ARG A 79 -41.21 -29.82 -1.03
N GLU A 80 -41.38 -30.43 0.14
CA GLU A 80 -40.78 -29.97 1.40
C GLU A 80 -39.25 -30.01 1.36
N PHE A 81 -38.67 -31.05 0.76
CA PHE A 81 -37.21 -31.14 0.54
C PHE A 81 -36.71 -29.98 -0.33
N ASP A 82 -37.39 -29.69 -1.43
CA ASP A 82 -37.01 -28.59 -2.34
C ASP A 82 -37.14 -27.22 -1.67
N GLU A 83 -38.18 -27.01 -0.87
CA GLU A 83 -38.39 -25.78 -0.09
C GLU A 83 -37.30 -25.59 0.98
N ILE A 84 -36.93 -26.64 1.72
CA ILE A 84 -35.84 -26.59 2.71
C ILE A 84 -34.49 -26.40 2.03
N LEU A 85 -34.26 -27.03 0.89
CA LEU A 85 -33.02 -26.87 0.12
C LEU A 85 -32.86 -25.42 -0.36
N ALA A 86 -33.92 -24.84 -0.93
CA ALA A 86 -33.94 -23.45 -1.35
C ALA A 86 -33.71 -22.49 -0.17
N GLY A 87 -34.42 -22.70 0.94
CA GLY A 87 -34.27 -21.92 2.17
C GLY A 87 -32.86 -22.00 2.77
N SER A 88 -32.27 -23.20 2.82
CA SER A 88 -30.91 -23.46 3.31
C SER A 88 -29.85 -22.81 2.42
N THR A 89 -30.03 -22.89 1.11
CA THR A 89 -29.16 -22.24 0.12
C THR A 89 -29.21 -20.73 0.28
N PHE A 90 -30.41 -20.15 0.42
CA PHE A 90 -30.57 -18.72 0.64
C PHE A 90 -29.93 -18.28 1.97
N ALA A 91 -30.20 -18.98 3.07
CA ALA A 91 -29.64 -18.67 4.37
C ALA A 91 -28.11 -18.74 4.39
N THR A 92 -27.53 -19.78 3.78
CA THR A 92 -26.08 -19.94 3.66
C THR A 92 -25.47 -18.86 2.77
N GLY A 93 -26.12 -18.53 1.65
CA GLY A 93 -25.71 -17.44 0.77
C GLY A 93 -25.74 -16.07 1.47
N ALA A 94 -26.78 -15.81 2.27
CA ALA A 94 -26.89 -14.59 3.07
C ALA A 94 -25.78 -14.53 4.15
N ALA A 95 -25.50 -15.64 4.83
CA ALA A 95 -24.39 -15.73 5.78
C ALA A 95 -23.03 -15.50 5.12
N ALA A 96 -22.81 -16.07 3.93
CA ALA A 96 -21.60 -15.85 3.14
C ALA A 96 -21.45 -14.39 2.70
N LEU A 97 -22.55 -13.74 2.30
CA LEU A 97 -22.55 -12.32 1.98
C LEU A 97 -22.16 -11.48 3.21
N VAL A 98 -22.79 -11.70 4.36
CA VAL A 98 -22.45 -11.00 5.61
C VAL A 98 -20.99 -11.21 5.98
N ALA A 99 -20.50 -12.45 5.88
CA ALA A 99 -19.10 -12.76 6.14
C ALA A 99 -18.15 -12.02 5.18
N ALA A 100 -18.48 -11.97 3.89
CA ALA A 100 -17.71 -11.24 2.90
C ALA A 100 -17.69 -9.73 3.17
N LEU A 101 -18.82 -9.15 3.62
CA LEU A 101 -18.89 -7.74 4.03
C LEU A 101 -17.99 -7.44 5.24
N CYS A 102 -18.05 -8.31 6.25
CA CYS A 102 -17.19 -8.20 7.43
C CYS A 102 -15.71 -8.32 7.04
N LEU A 103 -15.35 -9.30 6.20
CA LEU A 103 -13.99 -9.51 5.74
C LEU A 103 -13.49 -8.33 4.88
N GLY A 104 -14.35 -7.78 4.04
CA GLY A 104 -14.04 -6.57 3.26
C GLY A 104 -13.78 -5.36 4.15
N ALA A 105 -14.63 -5.12 5.16
CA ALA A 105 -14.44 -4.06 6.14
C ALA A 105 -13.13 -4.23 6.96
N ILE A 106 -12.75 -5.47 7.24
CA ILE A 106 -11.46 -5.80 7.84
C ILE A 106 -10.30 -5.48 6.87
N GLY A 107 -10.44 -5.79 5.58
CA GLY A 107 -9.44 -5.47 4.55
C GLY A 107 -9.14 -3.97 4.45
N VAL A 108 -10.15 -3.13 4.69
CA VAL A 108 -10.00 -1.66 4.77
C VAL A 108 -9.04 -1.24 5.89
N ILE A 109 -9.06 -1.95 7.03
CA ILE A 109 -8.13 -1.70 8.14
C ILE A 109 -6.70 -1.99 7.70
N VAL A 110 -6.49 -3.14 7.06
CA VAL A 110 -5.18 -3.52 6.51
C VAL A 110 -4.70 -2.46 5.52
N GLN A 111 -5.57 -2.02 4.62
CA GLN A 111 -5.25 -0.96 3.67
C GLN A 111 -4.84 0.35 4.38
N GLY A 112 -5.57 0.78 5.41
CA GLY A 112 -5.22 1.97 6.18
C GLY A 112 -3.88 1.86 6.90
N VAL A 113 -3.59 0.69 7.49
CA VAL A 113 -2.31 0.43 8.15
C VAL A 113 -1.15 0.45 7.15
N VAL A 114 -1.32 -0.17 5.98
CA VAL A 114 -0.30 -0.13 4.91
C VAL A 114 -0.06 1.30 4.45
N VAL A 115 -1.11 2.10 4.27
CA VAL A 115 -0.97 3.52 3.91
C VAL A 115 -0.16 4.29 4.95
N GLY A 116 -0.48 4.11 6.24
CA GLY A 116 0.24 4.78 7.32
C GLY A 116 1.70 4.34 7.44
N GLU A 117 2.00 3.06 7.23
CA GLU A 117 3.38 2.56 7.26
C GLU A 117 4.19 3.09 6.06
N VAL A 118 3.64 3.03 4.84
CA VAL A 118 4.34 3.51 3.65
C VAL A 118 4.68 4.98 3.76
N ALA A 119 3.80 5.79 4.36
CA ALA A 119 4.05 7.22 4.61
C ALA A 119 5.19 7.50 5.61
N HIS A 120 5.41 6.65 6.61
CA HIS A 120 6.59 6.75 7.47
C HIS A 120 7.84 6.24 6.73
N ALA A 121 7.68 5.12 6.02
CA ALA A 121 8.76 4.51 5.27
C ALA A 121 9.33 5.46 4.19
N THR A 122 8.51 6.32 3.58
CA THR A 122 8.97 7.30 2.57
C THR A 122 9.95 8.33 3.13
N VAL A 123 9.83 8.68 4.42
CA VAL A 123 10.76 9.61 5.11
C VAL A 123 11.85 8.87 5.89
N GLY A 124 12.06 7.57 5.61
CA GLY A 124 13.07 6.75 6.26
C GLY A 124 12.73 6.36 7.70
N GLU A 125 11.48 6.53 8.11
CA GLU A 125 10.99 6.18 9.43
C GLU A 125 10.45 4.75 9.48
N ARG A 126 10.66 4.07 10.62
CA ARG A 126 10.01 2.81 10.93
C ARG A 126 8.98 3.08 12.01
N ALA A 127 7.70 2.99 11.67
CA ALA A 127 6.63 3.21 12.62
C ALA A 127 6.25 1.90 13.33
N SER A 128 5.92 2.02 14.60
CA SER A 128 5.26 0.93 15.32
C SER A 128 3.78 0.87 14.92
N LEU A 129 3.18 -0.32 15.03
CA LEU A 129 1.75 -0.50 14.74
C LEU A 129 0.86 0.44 15.58
N ARG A 130 1.25 0.74 16.82
CA ARG A 130 0.55 1.69 17.69
C ARG A 130 0.53 3.10 17.11
N LEU A 131 1.66 3.56 16.56
CA LEU A 131 1.78 4.89 15.96
C LEU A 131 0.94 4.98 14.68
N ILE A 132 0.99 3.95 13.84
CA ILE A 132 0.18 3.87 12.61
C ILE A 132 -1.31 3.83 12.95
N TRP A 133 -1.69 3.02 13.94
CA TRP A 133 -3.08 2.91 14.38
C TRP A 133 -3.62 4.22 14.92
N ALA A 134 -2.81 5.02 15.62
CA ALA A 134 -3.20 6.35 16.07
C ALA A 134 -3.59 7.28 14.91
N ARG A 135 -2.94 7.15 13.74
CA ARG A 135 -3.28 7.88 12.51
C ARG A 135 -4.52 7.31 11.79
N VAL A 136 -4.71 5.99 11.79
CA VAL A 136 -5.81 5.33 11.06
C VAL A 136 -7.13 5.35 11.83
N ARG A 137 -7.10 5.19 13.16
CA ARG A 137 -8.28 5.14 14.03
C ARG A 137 -9.28 6.30 13.82
N PRO A 138 -8.89 7.58 13.74
CA PRO A 138 -9.86 8.68 13.60
C PRO A 138 -10.60 8.67 12.26
N VAL A 139 -10.03 8.06 11.23
CA VAL A 139 -10.60 8.02 9.87
C VAL A 139 -11.23 6.67 9.53
N PHE A 140 -11.18 5.70 10.45
CA PHE A 140 -11.67 4.34 10.26
C PHE A 140 -13.08 4.30 9.66
N TRP A 141 -14.04 5.01 10.27
CA TRP A 141 -15.42 5.04 9.78
C TRP A 141 -15.58 5.69 8.40
N ARG A 142 -14.68 6.59 8.01
CA ARG A 142 -14.67 7.18 6.67
C ARG A 142 -14.16 6.18 5.64
N LEU A 143 -13.18 5.36 6.00
CA LEU A 143 -12.71 4.28 5.15
C LEU A 143 -13.77 3.16 5.01
N VAL A 144 -14.46 2.80 6.09
CA VAL A 144 -15.59 1.87 6.04
C VAL A 144 -16.71 2.45 5.18
N GLY A 145 -17.06 3.73 5.36
CA GLY A 145 -18.03 4.42 4.52
C GLY A 145 -17.63 4.45 3.04
N TYR A 146 -16.34 4.63 2.74
CA TYR A 146 -15.81 4.51 1.38
C TYR A 146 -15.94 3.11 0.82
N PHE A 147 -15.61 2.08 1.60
CA PHE A 147 -15.80 0.68 1.19
C PHE A 147 -17.26 0.35 0.90
N LEU A 148 -18.17 0.77 1.78
CA LEU A 148 -19.61 0.59 1.58
C LEU A 148 -20.11 1.35 0.35
N LEU A 149 -19.57 2.54 0.08
CA LEU A 149 -19.88 3.31 -1.13
C LEU A 149 -19.40 2.59 -2.40
N THR A 150 -18.16 2.08 -2.42
CA THR A 150 -17.65 1.34 -3.57
C THR A 150 -18.37 0.01 -3.77
N LEU A 151 -18.74 -0.66 -2.67
CA LEU A 151 -19.56 -1.84 -2.70
C LEU A 151 -20.93 -1.52 -3.30
N LEU A 152 -21.63 -0.51 -2.79
CA LEU A 152 -22.92 -0.07 -3.30
C LEU A 152 -22.84 0.28 -4.79
N ALA A 153 -21.82 1.05 -5.19
CA ALA A 153 -21.61 1.40 -6.59
C ALA A 153 -21.42 0.15 -7.46
N THR A 154 -20.64 -0.83 -6.99
CA THR A 154 -20.43 -2.11 -7.70
C THR A 154 -21.72 -2.92 -7.78
N THR A 155 -22.50 -2.99 -6.69
CA THR A 155 -23.80 -3.67 -6.67
C THR A 155 -24.80 -3.00 -7.60
N VAL A 156 -24.87 -1.67 -7.64
CA VAL A 156 -25.74 -0.93 -8.55
C VAL A 156 -25.33 -1.18 -10.00
N VAL A 157 -24.03 -1.13 -10.31
CA VAL A 157 -23.54 -1.47 -11.65
C VAL A 157 -23.96 -2.89 -12.02
N LEU A 158 -23.67 -3.89 -11.18
CA LEU A 158 -24.07 -5.28 -11.39
C LEU A 158 -25.58 -5.45 -11.56
N ALA A 159 -26.40 -4.77 -10.76
CA ALA A 159 -27.85 -4.79 -10.87
C ALA A 159 -28.32 -4.25 -12.22
N ILE A 160 -27.74 -3.13 -12.68
CA ILE A 160 -27.98 -2.59 -14.03
C ILE A 160 -27.56 -3.60 -15.10
N LEU A 161 -26.50 -4.39 -14.88
CA LEU A 161 -26.07 -5.40 -15.85
C LEU A 161 -27.02 -6.59 -15.94
N VAL A 162 -27.52 -7.03 -14.79
CA VAL A 162 -28.34 -8.23 -14.67
C VAL A 162 -29.79 -7.95 -15.01
N ALA A 163 -30.29 -6.73 -14.75
CA ALA A 163 -31.66 -6.31 -15.04
C ALA A 163 -32.14 -6.64 -16.48
N PRO A 164 -31.44 -6.26 -17.57
CA PRO A 164 -31.88 -6.57 -18.93
C PRO A 164 -31.91 -8.08 -19.21
N ILE A 165 -31.00 -8.85 -18.61
CA ILE A 165 -30.98 -10.31 -18.73
C ILE A 165 -32.22 -10.90 -18.07
N VAL A 166 -32.53 -10.47 -16.84
CA VAL A 166 -33.70 -10.94 -16.09
C VAL A 166 -34.99 -10.60 -16.83
N VAL A 167 -35.12 -9.37 -17.34
CA VAL A 167 -36.29 -8.93 -18.11
C VAL A 167 -36.44 -9.75 -19.38
N ALA A 168 -35.37 -9.97 -20.14
CA ALA A 168 -35.41 -10.73 -21.38
C ALA A 168 -35.75 -12.21 -21.19
N VAL A 169 -35.28 -12.82 -20.10
CA VAL A 169 -35.67 -14.19 -19.71
C VAL A 169 -37.13 -14.23 -19.25
N ALA A 170 -37.55 -13.29 -18.41
CA ALA A 170 -38.91 -13.24 -17.87
C ALA A 170 -39.97 -12.94 -18.94
N SER A 171 -39.63 -12.20 -19.99
CA SER A 171 -40.56 -11.85 -21.07
C SER A 171 -40.82 -13.01 -22.05
N GLY A 172 -40.20 -14.19 -21.86
CA GLY A 172 -40.27 -15.30 -22.82
C GLY A 172 -39.77 -14.92 -24.22
N GLY A 173 -38.92 -13.90 -24.30
CA GLY A 173 -38.47 -13.30 -25.56
C GLY A 173 -37.57 -14.25 -26.34
N GLN A 174 -37.37 -13.95 -27.63
CA GLN A 174 -36.42 -14.68 -28.45
C GLN A 174 -35.02 -14.62 -27.83
N THR A 175 -34.33 -15.77 -27.81
CA THR A 175 -33.04 -15.97 -27.14
C THR A 175 -31.92 -15.03 -27.60
N TRP A 176 -32.06 -14.38 -28.75
CA TRP A 176 -31.07 -13.39 -29.23
C TRP A 176 -31.07 -12.09 -28.40
N VAL A 177 -32.19 -11.70 -27.80
CA VAL A 177 -32.30 -10.47 -26.99
C VAL A 177 -31.47 -10.53 -25.69
N PRO A 178 -31.58 -11.57 -24.84
CA PRO A 178 -30.72 -11.70 -23.66
C PRO A 178 -29.25 -11.90 -24.05
N THR A 179 -28.99 -12.61 -25.15
CA THR A 179 -27.62 -12.86 -25.66
C THR A 179 -26.95 -11.56 -26.11
N LEU A 180 -27.64 -10.72 -26.87
CA LEU A 180 -27.12 -9.43 -27.32
C LEU A 180 -26.97 -8.44 -26.15
N SER A 181 -27.92 -8.47 -25.20
CA SER A 181 -27.82 -7.67 -23.98
C SER A 181 -26.57 -8.03 -23.17
N LEU A 182 -26.29 -9.33 -22.98
CA LEU A 182 -25.09 -9.83 -22.32
C LEU A 182 -23.81 -9.34 -23.01
N LEU A 183 -23.77 -9.44 -24.35
CA LEU A 183 -22.61 -9.09 -25.16
C LEU A 183 -22.23 -7.61 -25.06
N LEU A 184 -23.20 -6.70 -24.95
CA LEU A 184 -22.93 -5.26 -24.82
C LEU A 184 -22.67 -4.84 -23.37
N THR A 185 -23.37 -5.47 -22.43
CA THR A 185 -23.44 -5.01 -21.05
C THR A 185 -22.20 -5.41 -20.26
N ILE A 186 -21.67 -6.62 -20.47
CA ILE A 186 -20.44 -7.09 -19.79
C ILE A 186 -19.23 -6.20 -20.12
N PRO A 187 -18.87 -5.95 -21.40
CA PRO A 187 -17.73 -5.10 -21.72
C PRO A 187 -17.90 -3.67 -21.21
N GLY A 188 -19.11 -3.11 -21.34
CA GLY A 188 -19.42 -1.77 -20.83
C GLY A 188 -19.19 -1.67 -19.32
N ALA A 189 -19.59 -2.69 -18.56
CA ALA A 189 -19.34 -2.75 -17.13
C ALA A 189 -17.88 -2.87 -16.75
N ILE A 190 -17.13 -3.70 -17.49
CA ILE A 190 -15.69 -3.86 -17.27
C ILE A 190 -14.99 -2.52 -17.50
N VAL A 191 -15.32 -1.83 -18.60
CA VAL A 191 -14.76 -0.50 -18.91
C VAL A 191 -15.14 0.51 -17.83
N LEU A 192 -16.41 0.59 -17.43
CA LEU A 192 -16.88 1.49 -16.39
C LEU A 192 -16.22 1.20 -15.04
N GLY A 193 -16.13 -0.08 -14.66
CA GLY A 193 -15.51 -0.55 -13.42
C GLY A 193 -14.02 -0.23 -13.37
N LEU A 194 -13.27 -0.50 -14.44
CA LEU A 194 -11.85 -0.17 -14.54
C LEU A 194 -11.61 1.33 -14.53
N TRP A 195 -12.47 2.10 -15.21
CA TRP A 195 -12.40 3.55 -15.19
C TRP A 195 -12.63 4.11 -13.78
N LEU A 196 -13.68 3.64 -13.10
CA LEU A 196 -14.03 4.06 -11.74
C LEU A 196 -12.96 3.64 -10.73
N ALA A 197 -12.48 2.39 -10.81
CA ALA A 197 -11.41 1.87 -9.97
C ALA A 197 -10.12 2.69 -10.10
N THR A 198 -9.77 3.09 -11.33
CA THR A 198 -8.60 3.96 -11.58
C THR A 198 -8.81 5.34 -10.97
N LYS A 199 -10.00 5.91 -11.14
CA LYS A 199 -10.31 7.26 -10.64
C LYS A 199 -10.44 7.35 -9.13
N LEU A 200 -10.82 6.26 -8.47
CA LEU A 200 -10.95 6.15 -7.02
C LEU A 200 -9.73 5.53 -6.33
N TYR A 201 -8.70 5.14 -7.09
CA TYR A 201 -7.58 4.34 -6.59
C TYR A 201 -6.83 4.96 -5.40
N VAL A 202 -6.71 6.29 -5.37
CA VAL A 202 -5.94 7.02 -4.36
C VAL A 202 -6.81 7.58 -3.22
N VAL A 203 -8.13 7.34 -3.23
CA VAL A 203 -9.05 7.84 -2.18
C VAL A 203 -8.63 7.38 -0.78
N PRO A 204 -8.26 6.10 -0.54
CA PRO A 204 -7.86 5.64 0.79
C PRO A 204 -6.61 6.37 1.31
N SER A 205 -5.66 6.69 0.41
CA SER A 205 -4.47 7.47 0.74
C SER A 205 -4.82 8.90 1.12
N ALA A 206 -5.73 9.56 0.40
CA ALA A 206 -6.19 10.90 0.75
C ALA A 206 -6.93 10.94 2.09
N ILE A 207 -7.77 9.93 2.38
CA ILE A 207 -8.51 9.84 3.66
C ILE A 207 -7.53 9.66 4.83
N VAL A 208 -6.55 8.77 4.71
CA VAL A 208 -5.62 8.45 5.82
C VAL A 208 -4.55 9.52 6.02
N LEU A 209 -4.01 10.08 4.94
CA LEU A 209 -2.87 11.01 5.03
C LEU A 209 -3.31 12.47 5.15
N GLU A 210 -4.40 12.87 4.50
CA GLU A 210 -4.90 14.25 4.55
C GLU A 210 -6.07 14.43 5.53
N HIS A 211 -6.52 13.38 6.21
CA HIS A 211 -7.74 13.37 7.02
C HIS A 211 -8.97 13.89 6.25
N ALA A 212 -9.02 13.64 4.94
CA ALA A 212 -10.08 14.11 4.07
C ALA A 212 -11.45 13.54 4.49
N THR A 213 -12.52 14.30 4.20
CA THR A 213 -13.90 13.77 4.25
C THR A 213 -14.12 12.80 3.10
N LEU A 214 -15.17 11.96 3.16
CA LEU A 214 -15.46 11.00 2.09
C LEU A 214 -15.58 11.68 0.71
N ARG A 215 -16.40 12.74 0.63
CA ARG A 215 -16.56 13.54 -0.59
C ARG A 215 -15.25 14.25 -0.97
N GLY A 216 -14.55 14.82 0.00
CA GLY A 216 -13.26 15.48 -0.21
C GLY A 216 -12.24 14.53 -0.83
N GLY A 217 -12.11 13.31 -0.30
CA GLY A 217 -11.20 12.28 -0.80
C GLY A 217 -11.53 11.83 -2.23
N ILE A 218 -12.81 11.71 -2.59
CA ILE A 218 -13.22 11.36 -3.96
C ILE A 218 -12.84 12.47 -4.95
N VAL A 219 -13.19 13.72 -4.62
CA VAL A 219 -12.84 14.88 -5.48
C VAL A 219 -11.33 14.98 -5.62
N ARG A 220 -10.60 14.82 -4.51
CA ARG A 220 -9.14 14.79 -4.47
C ARG A 220 -8.54 13.69 -5.34
N SER A 221 -9.09 12.48 -5.29
CA SER A 221 -8.64 11.39 -6.14
C SER A 221 -8.85 11.70 -7.62
N TRP A 222 -9.95 12.38 -7.94
CA TRP A 222 -10.23 12.83 -9.31
C TRP A 222 -9.26 13.88 -9.81
N THR A 223 -8.95 14.88 -8.97
CA THR A 223 -7.97 15.92 -9.32
C THR A 223 -6.59 15.31 -9.46
N LEU A 224 -6.23 14.37 -8.57
CA LEU A 224 -4.92 13.72 -8.57
C LEU A 224 -4.72 12.74 -9.74
N THR A 225 -5.77 12.14 -10.27
CA THR A 225 -5.69 11.22 -11.43
C THR A 225 -5.93 11.91 -12.78
N ARG A 226 -6.28 13.22 -12.80
CA ARG A 226 -6.53 13.99 -14.03
C ARG A 226 -5.24 14.16 -14.86
N GLY A 227 -5.21 13.64 -16.08
CA GLY A 227 -4.02 13.69 -16.95
C GLY A 227 -3.00 12.57 -16.69
N ARG A 228 -3.23 11.68 -15.71
CA ARG A 228 -2.38 10.52 -15.41
C ARG A 228 -3.13 9.18 -15.42
N PHE A 229 -4.34 9.17 -15.99
CA PHE A 229 -5.25 8.02 -16.01
C PHE A 229 -4.53 6.73 -16.44
N TRP A 230 -3.86 6.74 -17.58
CA TRP A 230 -3.18 5.56 -18.13
C TRP A 230 -2.05 5.03 -17.25
N SER A 231 -1.32 5.91 -16.56
CA SER A 231 -0.27 5.48 -15.64
C SER A 231 -0.87 4.82 -14.40
N THR A 232 -1.94 5.38 -13.82
CA THR A 232 -2.62 4.79 -12.66
C THR A 232 -3.32 3.49 -13.03
N PHE A 233 -4.02 3.46 -14.17
CA PHE A 233 -4.67 2.29 -14.73
C PHE A 233 -3.65 1.16 -14.98
N GLY A 234 -2.53 1.48 -15.63
CA GLY A 234 -1.47 0.52 -15.90
C GLY A 234 -0.89 -0.09 -14.61
N VAL A 235 -0.67 0.71 -13.57
CA VAL A 235 -0.19 0.20 -12.27
C VAL A 235 -1.24 -0.72 -11.64
N LEU A 236 -2.49 -0.28 -11.60
CA LEU A 236 -3.60 -1.05 -11.04
C LEU A 236 -3.75 -2.39 -11.75
N VAL A 237 -3.87 -2.40 -13.07
CA VAL A 237 -4.06 -3.62 -13.87
C VAL A 237 -2.85 -4.53 -13.78
N LEU A 238 -1.64 -3.98 -13.90
CA LEU A 238 -0.43 -4.81 -13.89
C LEU A 238 -0.22 -5.48 -12.53
N ILE A 239 -0.45 -4.78 -11.42
CA ILE A 239 -0.38 -5.38 -10.08
C ILE A 239 -1.44 -6.46 -9.91
N ASN A 240 -2.68 -6.19 -10.31
CA ASN A 240 -3.75 -7.20 -10.26
C ASN A 240 -3.41 -8.41 -11.13
N MET A 241 -2.84 -8.20 -12.32
CA MET A 241 -2.41 -9.26 -13.21
C MET A 241 -1.28 -10.10 -12.59
N ILE A 242 -0.22 -9.46 -12.07
CA ILE A 242 0.88 -10.16 -11.40
C ILE A 242 0.37 -10.99 -10.22
N MET A 243 -0.48 -10.40 -9.37
CA MET A 243 -1.03 -11.11 -8.21
C MET A 243 -1.99 -12.22 -8.61
N SER A 244 -2.79 -12.05 -9.66
CA SER A 244 -3.68 -13.09 -10.19
C SER A 244 -2.88 -14.26 -10.77
N VAL A 245 -1.81 -13.98 -11.52
CA VAL A 245 -0.90 -15.02 -12.03
C VAL A 245 -0.22 -15.74 -10.88
N ALA A 246 0.28 -15.01 -9.87
CA ALA A 246 0.87 -15.63 -8.67
C ALA A 246 -0.12 -16.54 -7.94
N ALA A 247 -1.37 -16.10 -7.77
CA ALA A 247 -2.44 -16.90 -7.18
C ALA A 247 -2.71 -18.16 -8.02
N PHE A 248 -2.88 -18.01 -9.35
CA PHE A 248 -3.15 -19.12 -10.26
C PHE A 248 -2.04 -20.17 -10.27
N VAL A 249 -0.77 -19.74 -10.28
CA VAL A 249 0.41 -20.63 -10.27
C VAL A 249 0.47 -21.45 -8.98
N ILE A 250 0.04 -20.87 -7.86
CA ILE A 250 0.07 -21.55 -6.55
C ILE A 250 -1.17 -22.43 -6.35
N SER A 251 -2.36 -21.92 -6.69
CA SER A 251 -3.63 -22.59 -6.42
C SER A 251 -3.93 -23.75 -7.37
N THR A 252 -3.55 -23.64 -8.64
CA THR A 252 -3.94 -24.62 -9.67
C THR A 252 -3.32 -26.00 -9.46
N PRO A 253 -1.99 -26.13 -9.28
CA PRO A 253 -1.37 -27.45 -9.06
C PRO A 253 -1.89 -28.11 -7.80
N LEU A 254 -2.15 -27.31 -6.76
CA LEU A 254 -2.61 -27.80 -5.48
C LEU A 254 -4.09 -28.21 -5.49
N SER A 255 -4.92 -27.49 -6.25
CA SER A 255 -6.30 -27.88 -6.54
C SER A 255 -6.35 -29.20 -7.30
N TRP A 256 -5.51 -29.37 -8.34
CA TRP A 256 -5.38 -30.64 -9.05
C TRP A 256 -4.87 -31.76 -8.15
N ALA A 257 -3.86 -31.51 -7.31
CA ALA A 257 -3.38 -32.50 -6.35
C ALA A 257 -4.50 -32.93 -5.39
N THR A 258 -5.33 -31.99 -4.93
CA THR A 258 -6.49 -32.28 -4.07
C THR A 258 -7.54 -33.11 -4.78
N GLN A 259 -7.89 -32.73 -6.03
CA GLN A 259 -8.89 -33.46 -6.83
C GLN A 259 -8.41 -34.84 -7.22
N LEU A 260 -7.13 -35.01 -7.59
CA LEU A 260 -6.54 -36.30 -7.91
C LEU A 260 -6.47 -37.18 -6.66
N PHE A 261 -6.08 -36.63 -5.51
CA PHE A 261 -6.08 -37.37 -4.26
C PHE A 261 -7.48 -37.87 -3.91
N VAL A 262 -8.48 -36.99 -3.93
CA VAL A 262 -9.89 -37.37 -3.67
C VAL A 262 -10.38 -38.38 -4.71
N GLY A 263 -10.04 -38.22 -5.99
CA GLY A 263 -10.46 -39.13 -7.05
C GLY A 263 -9.81 -40.52 -7.00
N ILE A 264 -8.57 -40.62 -6.51
CA ILE A 264 -7.86 -41.91 -6.36
C ILE A 264 -8.31 -42.63 -5.08
N VAL A 265 -8.46 -41.88 -3.99
CA VAL A 265 -8.77 -42.43 -2.66
C VAL A 265 -10.27 -42.69 -2.50
N MET A 266 -11.12 -41.85 -3.10
CA MET A 266 -12.59 -41.97 -3.04
C MET A 266 -13.22 -42.09 -4.45
N PRO A 267 -12.84 -43.10 -5.28
CA PRO A 267 -13.24 -43.19 -6.69
C PRO A 267 -14.74 -43.38 -6.92
N PHE A 268 -15.49 -43.92 -5.94
CA PHE A 268 -16.93 -44.19 -6.07
C PHE A 268 -17.83 -43.28 -5.21
N GLY A 269 -17.26 -42.34 -4.45
CA GLY A 269 -17.99 -41.43 -3.56
C GLY A 269 -18.62 -42.15 -2.36
N SER A 270 -18.12 -41.86 -1.15
CA SER A 270 -18.69 -42.23 0.17
C SER A 270 -19.53 -43.52 0.24
N GLY A 271 -19.09 -44.61 -0.37
CA GLY A 271 -19.64 -45.94 -0.16
C GLY A 271 -18.96 -46.51 1.07
N ASP A 272 -19.70 -46.60 2.18
CA ASP A 272 -19.27 -47.00 3.51
C ASP A 272 -18.02 -46.24 4.01
N ALA A 273 -18.28 -45.06 4.60
CA ALA A 273 -17.37 -44.30 5.45
C ALA A 273 -15.88 -44.48 5.10
N GLY A 274 -15.42 -43.77 4.04
CA GLY A 274 -13.99 -43.64 3.78
C GLY A 274 -13.27 -43.38 5.11
N ASP A 275 -12.26 -44.20 5.40
CA ASP A 275 -11.60 -44.24 6.69
C ASP A 275 -11.37 -42.81 7.20
N ALA A 276 -11.58 -42.56 8.49
CA ALA A 276 -11.39 -41.22 9.07
C ALA A 276 -10.03 -40.60 8.67
N GLY A 277 -9.01 -41.45 8.43
CA GLY A 277 -7.72 -41.06 7.88
C GLY A 277 -7.78 -40.38 6.50
N GLU A 278 -8.61 -40.84 5.56
CA GLU A 278 -8.73 -40.28 4.21
C GLU A 278 -9.35 -38.88 4.23
N TRP A 279 -10.39 -38.69 5.03
CA TRP A 279 -11.00 -37.38 5.27
C TRP A 279 -10.04 -36.42 5.98
N ILE A 280 -9.24 -36.93 6.92
CA ILE A 280 -8.19 -36.13 7.57
C ILE A 280 -7.15 -35.68 6.53
N VAL A 281 -6.67 -36.56 5.65
CA VAL A 281 -5.68 -36.18 4.63
C VAL A 281 -6.27 -35.18 3.63
N ALA A 282 -7.50 -35.39 3.16
CA ALA A 282 -8.19 -34.46 2.27
C ALA A 282 -8.38 -33.08 2.94
N ALA A 283 -8.79 -33.06 4.21
CA ALA A 283 -8.95 -31.82 4.99
C ALA A 283 -7.62 -31.10 5.21
N LEU A 284 -6.53 -31.83 5.50
CA LEU A 284 -5.19 -31.27 5.64
C LEU A 284 -4.68 -30.67 4.33
N LEU A 285 -4.94 -31.32 3.20
CA LEU A 285 -4.55 -30.81 1.88
C LEU A 285 -5.36 -29.57 1.47
N ALA A 286 -6.67 -29.57 1.75
CA ALA A 286 -7.52 -28.39 1.58
C ALA A 286 -7.07 -27.23 2.50
N LEU A 287 -6.71 -27.53 3.75
CA LEU A 287 -6.19 -26.54 4.69
C LEU A 287 -4.87 -25.94 4.20
N LEU A 288 -3.93 -26.77 3.72
CA LEU A 288 -2.68 -26.32 3.13
C LEU A 288 -2.93 -25.39 1.94
N THR A 289 -3.89 -25.76 1.07
CA THR A 289 -4.32 -24.94 -0.08
C THR A 289 -4.85 -23.60 0.36
N GLN A 290 -5.69 -23.59 1.38
CA GLN A 290 -6.28 -22.36 1.90
C GLN A 290 -5.21 -21.46 2.53
N VAL A 291 -4.28 -22.01 3.31
CA VAL A 291 -3.19 -21.24 3.94
C VAL A 291 -2.30 -20.59 2.88
N LEU A 292 -1.89 -21.34 1.86
CA LEU A 292 -1.06 -20.80 0.77
C LEU A 292 -1.81 -19.73 -0.04
N THR A 293 -3.11 -19.95 -0.30
CA THR A 293 -3.95 -18.97 -0.99
C THR A 293 -4.10 -17.69 -0.18
N LEU A 294 -4.37 -17.79 1.12
CA LEU A 294 -4.44 -16.64 2.03
C LEU A 294 -3.11 -15.87 2.07
N LEU A 295 -1.98 -16.59 2.00
CA LEU A 295 -0.66 -15.96 1.96
C LEU A 295 -0.48 -15.07 0.72
N VAL A 296 -0.84 -15.58 -0.45
CA VAL A 296 -0.80 -14.81 -1.70
C VAL A 296 -1.75 -13.62 -1.65
N GLN A 297 -2.96 -13.81 -1.12
CA GLN A 297 -3.96 -12.74 -0.98
C GLN A 297 -3.46 -11.61 -0.07
N ALA A 298 -2.91 -11.94 1.10
CA ALA A 298 -2.39 -10.93 2.02
C ALA A 298 -1.22 -10.14 1.40
N ILE A 299 -0.31 -10.81 0.67
CA ILE A 299 0.74 -10.13 -0.09
C ILE A 299 0.11 -9.19 -1.13
N GLY A 300 -0.90 -9.66 -1.87
CA GLY A 300 -1.59 -8.88 -2.88
C GLY A 300 -2.22 -7.60 -2.33
N VAL A 301 -2.93 -7.70 -1.20
CA VAL A 301 -3.53 -6.55 -0.51
C VAL A 301 -2.46 -5.53 -0.12
N VAL A 302 -1.34 -5.98 0.45
CA VAL A 302 -0.24 -5.08 0.85
C VAL A 302 0.41 -4.40 -0.35
N VAL A 303 0.72 -5.15 -1.42
CA VAL A 303 1.33 -4.61 -2.63
C VAL A 303 0.39 -3.62 -3.31
N GLN A 304 -0.90 -3.96 -3.43
CA GLN A 304 -1.91 -3.08 -4.01
C GLN A 304 -2.09 -1.80 -3.19
N ALA A 305 -2.23 -1.89 -1.87
CA ALA A 305 -2.34 -0.73 -1.01
C ALA A 305 -1.07 0.15 -1.06
N THR A 306 0.12 -0.46 -1.08
CA THR A 306 1.38 0.27 -1.22
C THR A 306 1.42 1.02 -2.55
N SER A 307 1.09 0.36 -3.66
CA SER A 307 1.11 1.00 -4.97
C SER A 307 0.11 2.15 -5.10
N ALA A 308 -1.06 2.06 -4.47
CA ALA A 308 -2.02 3.17 -4.38
C ALA A 308 -1.41 4.38 -3.66
N VAL A 309 -0.68 4.16 -2.56
CA VAL A 309 0.04 5.21 -1.83
C VAL A 309 1.15 5.82 -2.68
N LEU A 310 1.92 5.00 -3.40
CA LEU A 310 3.00 5.50 -4.25
C LEU A 310 2.48 6.32 -5.43
N VAL A 311 1.36 5.90 -6.05
CA VAL A 311 0.67 6.69 -7.08
C VAL A 311 0.17 8.01 -6.49
N TYR A 312 -0.37 7.98 -5.27
CA TYR A 312 -0.81 9.19 -4.56
C TYR A 312 0.35 10.16 -4.29
N ILE A 313 1.47 9.65 -3.76
CA ILE A 313 2.67 10.46 -3.46
C ILE A 313 3.21 11.08 -4.74
N ASP A 314 3.39 10.29 -5.80
CA ASP A 314 3.86 10.79 -7.10
C ASP A 314 2.91 11.86 -7.68
N ALA A 315 1.60 11.66 -7.57
CA ALA A 315 0.62 12.64 -8.04
C ALA A 315 0.71 13.97 -7.27
N ARG A 316 0.96 13.93 -5.96
CA ARG A 316 1.16 15.14 -5.14
C ARG A 316 2.53 15.77 -5.35
N MET A 317 3.60 14.99 -5.56
CA MET A 317 4.92 15.54 -5.93
C MET A 317 4.81 16.37 -7.21
N ARG A 318 4.11 15.86 -8.24
CA ARG A 318 3.99 16.54 -9.53
C ARG A 318 3.07 17.75 -9.54
N ARG A 319 2.05 17.81 -8.67
CA ARG A 319 1.09 18.92 -8.64
C ARG A 319 1.31 19.94 -7.52
N GLU A 320 1.91 19.52 -6.43
CA GLU A 320 1.93 20.27 -5.16
C GLU A 320 3.31 20.30 -4.51
N GLY A 321 4.37 19.90 -5.23
CA GLY A 321 5.74 19.93 -4.72
C GLY A 321 5.94 19.19 -3.41
N LEU A 322 5.22 18.07 -3.21
CA LEU A 322 5.31 17.26 -1.98
C LEU A 322 6.75 16.77 -1.72
N ASP A 323 7.54 16.56 -2.77
CA ASP A 323 8.95 16.22 -2.69
C ASP A 323 9.75 17.27 -1.89
N VAL A 324 9.56 18.55 -2.18
CA VAL A 324 10.22 19.65 -1.45
C VAL A 324 9.80 19.68 0.01
N ARG A 325 8.53 19.42 0.32
CA ARG A 325 8.05 19.34 1.71
C ARG A 325 8.65 18.17 2.47
N LEU A 326 8.71 16.99 1.86
CA LEU A 326 9.30 15.81 2.46
C LEU A 326 10.81 15.99 2.69
N GLN A 327 11.52 16.61 1.75
CA GLN A 327 12.94 16.96 1.92
C GLN A 327 13.15 17.90 3.10
N ARG A 328 12.41 19.02 3.16
CA ARG A 328 12.46 19.97 4.29
C ARG A 328 12.09 19.32 5.63
N TYR A 329 11.12 18.41 5.63
CA TYR A 329 10.72 17.66 6.83
C TYR A 329 11.88 16.78 7.33
N VAL A 330 12.52 16.02 6.43
CA VAL A 330 13.67 15.18 6.78
C VAL A 330 14.85 16.03 7.28
N GLU A 331 15.17 17.12 6.59
CA GLU A 331 16.25 18.05 6.98
C GLU A 331 16.03 18.64 8.38
N ARG A 332 14.83 19.19 8.67
CA ARG A 332 14.52 19.76 9.99
C ARG A 332 14.58 18.72 11.11
N ARG A 333 14.10 17.51 10.81
CA ARG A 333 14.15 16.42 11.78
C ARG A 333 15.58 15.96 12.06
N GLU A 334 16.45 15.98 11.07
CA GLU A 334 17.89 15.70 11.25
C GLU A 334 18.59 16.77 12.09
N LEU A 335 18.10 18.01 12.08
CA LEU A 335 18.51 19.06 13.00
C LEU A 335 17.97 18.87 14.43
N GLY A 336 17.22 17.80 14.70
CA GLY A 336 16.62 17.50 16.01
C GLY A 336 15.29 18.21 16.27
N GLU A 337 14.74 18.92 15.27
CA GLU A 337 13.42 19.54 15.40
C GLU A 337 12.30 18.50 15.30
N SER A 338 11.12 18.85 15.83
CA SER A 338 9.87 18.08 15.62
C SER A 338 8.97 18.84 14.64
N PRO A 339 9.22 18.78 13.33
CA PRO A 339 8.45 19.50 12.33
C PRO A 339 7.00 18.99 12.24
N ALA A 340 6.10 19.87 11.79
CA ALA A 340 4.70 19.53 11.56
C ALA A 340 4.54 18.40 10.53
N ASP A 341 3.37 17.72 10.57
CA ASP A 341 3.06 16.57 9.71
C ASP A 341 3.18 16.94 8.21
N PRO A 342 4.10 16.35 7.44
CA PRO A 342 4.34 16.73 6.05
C PRO A 342 3.19 16.35 5.11
N TRP A 343 2.25 15.52 5.59
CA TRP A 343 1.15 14.97 4.79
C TRP A 343 -0.09 15.86 4.76
N SER A 344 -0.19 16.87 5.63
CA SER A 344 -1.32 17.80 5.64
C SER A 344 -1.49 18.49 4.29
N TYR A 345 -2.72 18.64 3.84
CA TYR A 345 -3.03 19.41 2.65
C TYR A 345 -3.09 20.89 2.98
N ASP A 346 -2.24 21.69 2.33
CA ASP A 346 -2.33 23.16 2.32
C ASP A 346 -2.80 23.62 0.93
N PRO A 347 -3.96 24.29 0.80
CA PRO A 347 -4.45 24.82 -0.47
C PRO A 347 -3.49 25.78 -1.16
N SER A 348 -2.58 26.42 -0.42
CA SER A 348 -1.57 27.33 -0.98
C SER A 348 -0.41 26.61 -1.69
N ASP A 349 -0.26 25.30 -1.50
CA ASP A 349 0.79 24.47 -2.13
C ASP A 349 0.45 24.04 -3.57
N VAL A 350 -0.78 24.29 -4.04
CA VAL A 350 -1.15 23.95 -5.42
C VAL A 350 -0.33 24.83 -6.35
N ALA A 351 0.57 24.22 -7.14
CA ALA A 351 1.35 24.97 -8.11
C ALA A 351 0.38 25.76 -8.99
N PRO A 352 0.57 27.10 -9.14
CA PRO A 352 -0.28 27.87 -10.03
C PRO A 352 -0.23 27.21 -11.41
N PRO A 353 -1.36 27.20 -12.16
CA PRO A 353 -1.33 26.71 -13.53
C PRO A 353 -0.16 27.41 -14.21
N ARG A 354 0.78 26.64 -14.77
CA ARG A 354 1.87 27.23 -15.56
C ARG A 354 1.16 28.17 -16.52
N PRO A 355 1.51 29.48 -16.55
CA PRO A 355 0.96 30.35 -17.57
C PRO A 355 1.23 29.62 -18.88
N GLU A 356 0.17 29.35 -19.65
CA GLU A 356 0.35 28.94 -21.03
C GLU A 356 1.29 29.99 -21.59
N GLN A 357 2.53 29.59 -21.87
CA GLN A 357 3.40 30.39 -22.69
C GLN A 357 2.66 30.39 -24.03
N THR A 358 1.76 31.36 -24.17
CA THR A 358 1.21 31.76 -25.43
C THR A 358 2.46 32.17 -26.18
N TYR A 359 2.96 31.25 -26.99
CA TYR A 359 3.98 31.56 -27.96
C TYR A 359 3.25 32.50 -28.91
N ALA A 360 3.23 33.79 -28.57
CA ALA A 360 2.80 34.82 -29.47
C ALA A 360 3.74 34.67 -30.67
N PRO A 361 3.25 34.29 -31.86
CA PRO A 361 4.10 34.31 -33.03
C PRO A 361 4.57 35.75 -33.18
N ALA A 362 5.87 35.97 -32.98
CA ALA A 362 6.49 37.26 -33.19
C ALA A 362 6.46 37.54 -34.70
N TYR A 363 5.33 38.03 -35.20
CA TYR A 363 5.25 38.68 -36.50
C TYR A 363 5.98 40.01 -36.38
N GLY A 364 7.29 39.98 -36.61
CA GLY A 364 8.14 41.17 -36.57
C GLY A 364 9.61 40.88 -36.27
N ALA A 365 10.22 39.92 -36.96
CA ALA A 365 11.68 39.81 -36.98
C ALA A 365 12.24 40.72 -38.10
N PRO A 366 13.10 41.71 -37.80
CA PRO A 366 13.83 42.44 -38.84
C PRO A 366 14.86 41.52 -39.52
N PRO A 367 15.15 41.72 -40.83
CA PRO A 367 16.04 40.84 -41.56
C PRO A 367 17.49 41.20 -41.22
N TYR A 368 18.13 40.40 -40.37
CA TYR A 368 19.58 40.45 -40.18
C TYR A 368 20.19 39.11 -40.58
N GLY A 369 21.17 39.20 -41.48
CA GLY A 369 21.84 38.08 -42.13
C GLY A 369 22.61 37.16 -41.19
N PRO A 370 23.13 36.04 -41.72
CA PRO A 370 23.80 35.02 -40.91
C PRO A 370 25.02 35.61 -40.19
N PRO A 371 25.20 35.32 -38.89
CA PRO A 371 26.33 35.84 -38.13
C PRO A 371 27.65 35.26 -38.67
N ALA A 372 28.57 36.17 -39.03
CA ALA A 372 29.96 35.83 -39.31
C ALA A 372 30.63 35.37 -38.00
N TYR A 373 30.96 34.09 -37.91
CA TYR A 373 31.81 33.55 -36.86
C TYR A 373 33.25 34.07 -37.07
N GLY A 374 33.63 35.10 -36.32
CA GLY A 374 35.04 35.45 -36.12
C GLY A 374 35.70 34.43 -35.19
N PRO A 375 36.90 33.91 -35.51
CA PRO A 375 37.58 32.96 -34.64
C PRO A 375 38.05 33.63 -33.33
N PRO A 376 38.05 32.92 -32.19
CA PRO A 376 38.45 33.47 -30.90
C PRO A 376 39.95 33.75 -30.83
N ALA A 377 40.32 34.91 -30.28
CA ALA A 377 41.70 35.27 -29.97
C ALA A 377 42.21 34.45 -28.77
N TYR A 378 43.14 33.53 -29.01
CA TYR A 378 43.90 32.84 -27.97
C TYR A 378 45.07 33.73 -27.51
N GLY A 379 45.18 33.93 -26.20
CA GLY A 379 46.40 34.47 -25.57
C GLY A 379 47.58 33.50 -25.73
N PRO A 380 48.84 34.00 -25.71
CA PRO A 380 49.99 33.21 -26.10
C PRO A 380 50.34 32.16 -25.02
N ALA A 381 50.35 30.88 -25.41
CA ALA A 381 51.05 29.81 -24.72
C ALA A 381 52.37 29.50 -25.47
N PRO A 382 53.50 29.32 -24.78
CA PRO A 382 54.77 29.04 -25.44
C PRO A 382 54.94 27.56 -25.77
N GLY A 383 55.52 27.27 -26.94
CA GLY A 383 56.26 26.02 -27.18
C GLY A 383 55.76 25.12 -28.32
N ALA A 384 56.27 25.40 -29.53
CA ALA A 384 56.54 24.54 -30.69
C ALA A 384 56.11 23.05 -30.70
N ALA A 385 55.46 22.61 -31.79
CA ALA A 385 56.10 21.89 -32.91
C ALA A 385 55.17 20.90 -33.68
N HIS A 386 54.91 21.19 -34.97
CA HIS A 386 54.81 20.26 -36.15
C HIS A 386 53.75 19.11 -36.11
N SER A 387 53.00 18.70 -37.15
CA SER A 387 52.78 19.05 -38.56
C SER A 387 51.63 18.14 -39.07
N ALA A 388 50.66 18.66 -39.82
CA ALA A 388 49.65 17.89 -40.59
C ALA A 388 50.25 17.39 -41.93
N PRO A 389 49.64 16.42 -42.67
CA PRO A 389 48.53 16.71 -43.60
C PRO A 389 47.56 15.50 -43.79
N GLY A 390 46.42 15.51 -44.49
CA GLY A 390 45.73 16.44 -45.39
C GLY A 390 44.46 15.73 -45.93
N ALA A 391 43.47 16.51 -46.37
CA ALA A 391 42.26 16.04 -47.08
C ALA A 391 42.47 16.11 -48.62
N PRO A 392 41.65 15.40 -49.42
CA PRO A 392 40.71 16.14 -50.30
C PRO A 392 39.34 15.42 -50.50
N SER A 393 38.22 16.13 -50.29
CA SER A 393 37.28 16.71 -51.27
C SER A 393 36.32 15.73 -51.99
N TYR A 394 35.01 15.89 -51.78
CA TYR A 394 33.94 15.24 -52.57
C TYR A 394 33.19 16.26 -53.43
N GLY A 395 33.08 15.96 -54.73
CA GLY A 395 32.24 16.66 -55.71
C GLY A 395 30.82 16.10 -55.80
N SER A 396 29.93 16.90 -56.39
CA SER A 396 28.46 16.79 -56.46
C SER A 396 27.88 15.59 -57.25
N PRO A 397 26.57 15.30 -57.09
CA PRO A 397 25.96 14.00 -57.40
C PRO A 397 25.35 13.88 -58.80
N GLY A 398 25.31 12.66 -59.33
CA GLY A 398 24.56 12.26 -60.53
C GLY A 398 23.61 11.08 -60.25
N PRO A 399 22.56 10.86 -61.06
CA PRO A 399 21.37 10.12 -60.66
C PRO A 399 21.28 8.67 -61.18
N GLN A 400 20.48 7.88 -60.45
CA GLN A 400 19.80 6.62 -60.82
C GLN A 400 20.61 5.31 -60.95
N GLY A 401 20.13 4.30 -60.23
CA GLY A 401 20.46 2.89 -60.45
C GLY A 401 20.30 2.05 -59.18
N HIS A 402 19.18 1.36 -59.01
CA HIS A 402 19.05 0.29 -58.00
C HIS A 402 19.76 -0.98 -58.50
N PRO A 403 20.56 -1.64 -57.66
CA PRO A 403 20.54 -3.11 -57.61
C PRO A 403 20.68 -3.62 -56.14
N PRO A 404 20.78 -4.94 -55.87
CA PRO A 404 19.71 -5.73 -55.28
C PRO A 404 19.96 -6.07 -53.79
N PHE A 405 18.92 -6.63 -53.15
CA PHE A 405 18.95 -7.10 -51.76
C PHE A 405 20.12 -8.07 -51.47
N VAL A 406 20.95 -7.70 -50.50
CA VAL A 406 22.01 -8.54 -49.92
C VAL A 406 21.57 -8.93 -48.50
N PRO A 407 21.46 -10.23 -48.15
CA PRO A 407 21.16 -10.62 -46.78
C PRO A 407 22.31 -10.21 -45.85
N PRO A 408 22.04 -9.70 -44.63
CA PRO A 408 23.10 -9.26 -43.73
C PRO A 408 23.98 -10.44 -43.31
N ALA A 409 25.29 -10.27 -43.53
CA ALA A 409 26.32 -11.12 -42.97
C ALA A 409 26.29 -11.08 -41.44
N ALA A 410 26.59 -12.22 -40.81
CA ALA A 410 26.73 -12.35 -39.36
C ALA A 410 27.73 -11.31 -38.80
N PRO A 411 27.43 -10.67 -37.66
CA PRO A 411 28.35 -9.70 -37.07
C PRO A 411 29.66 -10.41 -36.64
N PRO A 412 30.83 -9.77 -36.82
CA PRO A 412 32.09 -10.29 -36.32
C PRO A 412 32.04 -10.42 -34.79
N GLY A 413 32.50 -11.56 -34.30
CA GLY A 413 32.53 -11.89 -32.88
C GLY A 413 33.30 -10.85 -32.08
N TYR A 414 32.61 -10.20 -31.14
CA TYR A 414 33.26 -9.43 -30.10
C TYR A 414 33.92 -10.38 -29.11
N GLY A 415 35.22 -10.16 -28.89
CA GLY A 415 36.02 -10.88 -27.91
C GLY A 415 35.42 -10.85 -26.51
N ALA A 416 35.64 -11.94 -25.79
CA ALA A 416 35.20 -12.13 -24.41
C ALA A 416 35.71 -10.99 -23.50
N PRO A 417 34.87 -10.48 -22.57
CA PRO A 417 35.36 -9.59 -21.52
C PRO A 417 36.32 -10.35 -20.59
N PRO A 418 37.38 -9.70 -20.07
CA PRO A 418 38.31 -10.34 -19.15
C PRO A 418 37.61 -10.78 -17.86
N GLN A 419 37.90 -12.01 -17.44
CA GLN A 419 37.46 -12.58 -16.16
C GLN A 419 37.96 -11.73 -14.98
N PRO A 420 37.12 -11.47 -13.95
CA PRO A 420 37.61 -10.92 -12.69
C PRO A 420 38.55 -11.92 -12.02
N ALA A 421 39.72 -11.44 -11.60
CA ALA A 421 40.71 -12.21 -10.85
C ALA A 421 40.09 -12.77 -9.55
N ALA A 422 40.52 -13.99 -9.19
CA ALA A 422 40.16 -14.65 -7.94
C ALA A 422 40.50 -13.79 -6.71
N PRO A 423 39.71 -13.82 -5.62
CA PRO A 423 40.01 -13.07 -4.41
C PRO A 423 41.32 -13.57 -3.77
N GLY A 424 42.35 -12.74 -3.81
CA GLY A 424 43.56 -12.92 -3.01
C GLY A 424 43.23 -12.82 -1.52
N GLN A 425 43.95 -13.60 -0.71
CA GLN A 425 43.81 -13.63 0.74
C GLN A 425 43.95 -12.23 1.37
N PRO A 426 43.15 -11.90 2.41
CA PRO A 426 43.29 -10.63 3.12
C PRO A 426 44.60 -10.59 3.93
N PRO A 427 45.23 -9.40 4.08
CA PRO A 427 46.39 -9.24 4.96
C PRO A 427 46.01 -9.49 6.43
N TYR A 428 46.96 -10.09 7.15
CA TYR A 428 47.00 -10.37 8.59
C TYR A 428 46.17 -9.40 9.46
N ALA A 429 45.20 -9.92 10.21
CA ALA A 429 44.49 -9.19 11.25
C ALA A 429 45.34 -9.12 12.54
N PRO A 430 45.45 -7.96 13.22
CA PRO A 430 46.09 -7.90 14.54
C PRO A 430 45.22 -8.61 15.61
N PRO A 431 45.83 -9.20 16.66
CA PRO A 431 45.11 -9.95 17.67
C PRO A 431 44.14 -9.08 18.48
N PRO A 432 43.06 -9.66 19.03
CA PRO A 432 42.06 -8.91 19.79
C PRO A 432 42.64 -8.38 21.11
N LEU A 433 42.26 -7.14 21.45
CA LEU A 433 42.61 -6.49 22.72
C LEU A 433 42.02 -7.27 23.91
N PRO A 434 42.70 -7.29 25.08
CA PRO A 434 42.17 -7.93 26.29
C PRO A 434 40.87 -7.26 26.74
N TYR A 435 39.92 -8.10 27.15
CA TYR A 435 38.61 -7.71 27.68
C TYR A 435 38.76 -6.78 28.90
N ALA A 436 38.27 -5.54 28.78
CA ALA A 436 38.09 -4.66 29.94
C ALA A 436 36.76 -5.00 30.64
N PRO A 437 36.73 -5.17 31.97
CA PRO A 437 35.50 -5.45 32.69
C PRO A 437 34.55 -4.25 32.65
N PRO A 438 33.23 -4.45 32.69
CA PRO A 438 32.26 -3.37 32.61
C PRO A 438 32.34 -2.46 33.84
N HIS A 439 32.32 -1.14 33.59
CA HIS A 439 32.17 -0.12 34.61
C HIS A 439 30.82 -0.28 35.32
N ALA A 440 30.85 -0.20 36.66
CA ALA A 440 29.68 -0.24 37.52
C ALA A 440 28.72 0.93 37.23
N GLU A 441 27.43 0.62 37.06
CA GLU A 441 26.35 1.59 37.15
C GLU A 441 26.27 2.21 38.55
N PRO A 442 26.08 3.53 38.70
CA PRO A 442 25.68 4.10 39.99
C PRO A 442 24.20 3.76 40.27
N ALA A 443 23.99 3.07 41.39
CA ALA A 443 22.70 2.60 41.88
C ALA A 443 21.65 3.72 42.00
N ARG A 444 20.45 3.49 41.43
CA ARG A 444 19.23 4.23 41.77
C ARG A 444 18.29 3.33 42.56
N HIS A 445 18.07 3.72 43.82
CA HIS A 445 16.97 3.42 44.75
C HIS A 445 16.38 1.99 44.81
N ALA A 446 16.76 1.27 45.87
CA ALA A 446 16.02 0.12 46.39
C ALA A 446 14.91 0.57 47.37
N PRO A 447 13.76 -0.11 47.43
CA PRO A 447 12.71 0.12 48.43
C PRO A 447 13.09 -0.48 49.81
N PRO A 448 12.55 0.04 50.94
CA PRO A 448 12.90 -0.46 52.27
C PRO A 448 12.20 -1.79 52.62
N SER A 449 12.93 -2.65 53.34
CA SER A 449 12.55 -4.00 53.79
C SER A 449 11.49 -4.00 54.93
N PRO A 450 10.71 -5.09 55.10
CA PRO A 450 9.75 -5.21 56.21
C PRO A 450 10.43 -5.66 57.53
N PRO A 451 9.88 -5.30 58.71
CA PRO A 451 10.42 -5.76 60.00
C PRO A 451 9.81 -7.10 60.47
N SER A 452 10.63 -7.92 61.13
CA SER A 452 10.27 -9.19 61.79
C SER A 452 9.91 -9.01 63.29
N PRO A 453 9.21 -9.97 63.93
CA PRO A 453 8.33 -9.73 65.08
C PRO A 453 8.96 -9.96 66.47
N GLY A 454 8.46 -9.24 67.49
CA GLY A 454 8.70 -9.52 68.92
C GLY A 454 8.34 -8.36 69.86
N GLN A 455 7.25 -8.52 70.63
CA GLN A 455 6.68 -7.63 71.69
C GLN A 455 7.57 -7.52 72.96
N PRO A 456 7.26 -6.75 74.06
CA PRO A 456 6.03 -5.98 74.39
C PRO A 456 6.19 -4.55 75.02
N ALA A 457 5.08 -3.81 74.95
CA ALA A 457 4.47 -2.83 75.88
C ALA A 457 5.31 -1.85 76.75
N ALA A 458 5.00 -0.54 76.64
CA ALA A 458 4.79 0.36 77.78
C ALA A 458 3.98 1.61 77.38
N TRP A 459 3.23 2.13 78.34
CA TRP A 459 2.06 3.01 78.22
C TRP A 459 2.42 4.50 78.50
N GLN A 460 1.87 5.43 77.70
CA GLN A 460 1.33 6.78 78.05
C GLN A 460 2.23 7.89 78.66
N PRO A 461 1.72 9.14 78.88
CA PRO A 461 0.99 10.09 78.00
C PRO A 461 1.49 11.56 78.17
N THR A 462 1.09 12.52 77.29
CA THR A 462 0.94 13.98 77.57
C THR A 462 0.51 14.68 76.26
N GLY A 463 -0.36 15.69 76.19
CA GLY A 463 -0.88 16.60 77.19
C GLY A 463 -0.50 18.05 76.85
N GLN A 464 -1.44 18.76 76.21
CA GLN A 464 -1.73 20.21 76.30
C GLN A 464 -0.89 21.28 75.55
N HIS A 465 -1.68 22.22 75.00
CA HIS A 465 -1.45 23.56 74.45
C HIS A 465 -0.58 24.50 75.32
N PRO A 466 -0.03 25.61 74.75
CA PRO A 466 -0.68 26.93 74.92
C PRO A 466 -0.48 27.98 73.78
N THR A 467 -1.42 28.95 73.72
CA THR A 467 -1.34 30.43 73.42
C THR A 467 -0.42 30.94 72.29
N GLY A 468 -0.73 31.96 71.46
CA GLY A 468 -1.67 33.08 71.48
C GLY A 468 -1.03 34.27 70.71
N GLN A 469 -1.85 35.24 70.25
CA GLN A 469 -1.47 36.56 69.64
C GLN A 469 -0.86 36.50 68.21
N GLN A 470 -1.16 37.38 67.26
CA GLN A 470 -1.82 38.69 67.24
C GLN A 470 -2.30 39.00 65.80
N ARG A 471 -3.35 39.83 65.73
CA ARG A 471 -4.02 40.41 64.56
C ARG A 471 -3.11 41.41 63.80
N PRO A 472 -3.51 41.81 62.59
CA PRO A 472 -3.88 43.23 62.44
C PRO A 472 -5.30 43.41 61.94
N ASP A 473 -5.93 44.43 62.51
CA ASP A 473 -7.14 45.14 62.07
C ASP A 473 -6.97 45.63 60.61
N GLY A 474 -7.99 45.90 59.81
CA GLY A 474 -9.42 46.08 60.03
C GLY A 474 -9.98 46.92 58.87
N GLY A 475 -11.28 46.75 58.62
CA GLY A 475 -12.12 47.62 57.79
C GLY A 475 -12.36 47.12 56.37
N ASP A 476 -13.58 47.06 55.83
CA ASP A 476 -14.92 47.24 56.34
C ASP A 476 -15.85 46.52 55.34
N ALA A 477 -16.85 45.81 55.85
CA ALA A 477 -18.10 45.49 55.17
C ALA A 477 -19.19 46.27 55.93
N PRO A 478 -20.44 46.49 55.45
CA PRO A 478 -21.33 45.40 55.01
C PRO A 478 -22.43 45.88 54.01
N PRO A 479 -23.68 45.35 53.98
CA PRO A 479 -24.24 44.70 52.79
C PRO A 479 -25.59 45.33 52.36
N ASP A 480 -26.45 44.52 51.75
CA ASP A 480 -27.89 44.74 51.46
C ASP A 480 -28.21 45.49 50.16
N ALA A 481 -29.30 45.24 49.44
CA ALA A 481 -30.27 44.16 49.35
C ALA A 481 -31.27 44.62 48.26
N GLY A 482 -31.89 43.67 47.55
CA GLY A 482 -33.09 43.92 46.74
C GLY A 482 -32.82 44.43 45.31
N GLY A 483 -33.51 43.98 44.27
CA GLY A 483 -34.63 43.05 44.19
C GLY A 483 -35.33 43.31 42.85
N SER A 484 -35.66 42.22 42.14
CA SER A 484 -36.87 42.01 41.32
C SER A 484 -36.70 40.74 40.51
#